data_AF-A0A8J8D0B4-F1
#
_entry.id   AF-A0A8J8D0B4-F1
#
_cell.length_a   1.000
_cell.length_b   1.000
_cell.length_c   1.000
_cell.angle_alpha   90.00
_cell.angle_beta   90.00
_cell.angle_gamma   90.00
#
_symmetry.space_group_name_H-M   'P 1'
#
loop_
_entity.id
_entity.type
_entity.pdbx_description
1 polymer ?
#
loop_
_entity_poly.entity_id
_entity_poly.type
_entity_poly.pdbx_seq_one_letter_code
_entity_poly.pdbx_strand_id
1 'polypeptide(L)'
;MFERITNPEDRGQVGIGTLIVFIAMVLVAAIAAGVLINTAGFLQSSAEQTGQESSDQVTNQIQVASKIGSVAGSGPTDSIVFDSTDASGTLLTIDNASTVTIVKTTDGDSGGEFALTSSSGSATQVDVDDGDTLRFERTGSASIKVTNTGTGASFTMSTSDDLTLKQSDSHTAADGFKLQRTYDGPTGSNTLQTKELVEDAATSADISIETQETTEQHLVLSEFNTDSEAVNVNDGETVSVTSVGGSSATLSPSNAGSISVQSGDDLTFSIESETDVTVSNQRSGASVTFDATSDSISVSGSSVTLEEASGSTIDATTSDTITGLQSNDIASGSSISTPQLLLNQEFESGGGGVSEVSIIAIKGSGADQINLEQTTITTIGPSGTNTLTYGGSSASQGETFGVQAVQDEDESLPVMTDADRFRIIVDPGTLATGETMTLEVTTESGATTEIRISVPNTLSGETAVQV
;
A
#
# COMPACT_ATOMS: atom_id res chain seq x y z
N MET A 1 53.82 2.95 82.03
CA MET A 1 52.94 3.03 83.23
C MET A 1 51.55 2.71 82.74
N PHE A 2 50.99 1.55 83.12
CA PHE A 2 49.61 1.17 82.79
C PHE A 2 48.79 1.30 84.08
N GLU A 3 47.94 2.31 84.14
CA GLU A 3 47.02 2.54 85.26
C GLU A 3 45.88 1.53 85.16
N ARG A 4 45.74 0.65 86.16
CA ARG A 4 44.73 -0.41 86.14
C ARG A 4 43.37 0.21 86.50
N ILE A 5 42.51 0.42 85.50
CA ILE A 5 41.14 0.88 85.69
C ILE A 5 40.39 -0.15 86.57
N THR A 6 40.19 0.20 87.84
CA THR A 6 39.50 -0.65 88.84
C THR A 6 38.08 -0.17 89.13
N ASN A 7 37.68 0.99 88.60
CA ASN A 7 36.33 1.51 88.74
C ASN A 7 35.37 0.77 87.77
N PRO A 8 34.30 0.12 88.27
CA PRO A 8 33.35 -0.61 87.42
C PRO A 8 32.63 0.28 86.39
N GLU A 9 32.46 1.57 86.64
CA GLU A 9 31.82 2.53 85.72
C GLU A 9 32.64 2.72 84.42
N ASP A 10 33.96 2.87 84.55
CA ASP A 10 34.88 3.02 83.42
C ASP A 10 35.00 1.72 82.58
N ARG A 11 34.84 0.55 83.21
CA ARG A 11 34.82 -0.74 82.51
C ARG A 11 33.54 -0.95 81.70
N GLY A 12 32.40 -0.46 82.21
CA GLY A 12 31.12 -0.44 81.48
C GLY A 12 31.18 0.47 80.25
N GLN A 13 31.81 1.63 80.38
CA GLN A 13 32.00 2.59 79.27
C GLN A 13 32.87 2.02 78.15
N VAL A 14 33.99 1.36 78.47
CA VAL A 14 34.83 0.70 77.45
C VAL A 14 34.07 -0.45 76.77
N GLY A 15 33.30 -1.24 77.52
CA GLY A 15 32.47 -2.31 76.98
C GLY A 15 31.42 -1.81 75.99
N ILE A 16 30.70 -0.75 76.34
CA ILE A 16 29.72 -0.12 75.44
C ILE A 16 30.41 0.47 74.20
N GLY A 17 31.57 1.12 74.36
CA GLY A 17 32.36 1.65 73.25
C GLY A 17 32.79 0.56 72.25
N THR A 18 33.25 -0.60 72.74
CA THR A 18 33.60 -1.73 71.88
C THR A 18 32.40 -2.32 71.14
N LEU A 19 31.22 -2.34 71.77
CA LEU A 19 29.99 -2.87 71.18
C LEU A 19 29.47 -1.95 70.07
N ILE A 20 29.57 -0.63 70.25
CA ILE A 20 29.22 0.37 69.23
C ILE A 20 30.13 0.22 68.00
N VAL A 21 31.44 0.12 68.20
CA VAL A 21 32.40 -0.06 67.08
C VAL A 21 32.15 -1.38 66.36
N PHE A 22 31.83 -2.44 67.09
CA PHE A 22 31.52 -3.73 66.51
C PHE A 22 30.27 -3.66 65.60
N ILE A 23 29.18 -3.06 66.09
CA ILE A 23 27.95 -2.89 65.28
C ILE A 23 28.21 -1.99 64.08
N ALA A 24 28.94 -0.88 64.25
CA ALA A 24 29.27 0.03 63.17
C ALA A 24 30.08 -0.66 62.06
N MET A 25 31.07 -1.49 62.42
CA MET A 25 31.87 -2.26 61.45
C MET A 25 31.01 -3.27 60.68
N VAL A 26 30.07 -3.94 61.37
CA VAL A 26 29.14 -4.87 60.71
C VAL A 26 28.22 -4.14 59.73
N LEU A 27 27.73 -2.95 60.07
CA LEU A 27 26.88 -2.14 59.18
C LEU A 27 27.66 -1.65 57.94
N VAL A 28 28.89 -1.18 58.11
CA VAL A 28 29.74 -0.77 56.98
C VAL A 28 30.07 -1.97 56.09
N ALA A 29 30.37 -3.13 56.68
CA ALA A 29 30.60 -4.36 55.94
C ALA A 29 29.37 -4.82 55.15
N ALA A 30 28.16 -4.67 55.70
CA ALA A 30 26.91 -5.01 55.02
C ALA A 30 26.64 -4.09 53.81
N ILE A 31 26.88 -2.78 53.93
CA ILE A 31 26.74 -1.84 52.81
C ILE A 31 27.79 -2.13 51.73
N ALA A 32 29.04 -2.36 52.13
CA ALA A 32 30.12 -2.70 51.21
C ALA A 32 29.85 -4.03 50.48
N ALA A 33 29.32 -5.04 51.17
CA ALA A 33 28.88 -6.29 50.55
C ALA A 33 27.73 -6.07 49.56
N GLY A 34 26.77 -5.19 49.87
CA GLY A 34 25.71 -4.82 48.94
C GLY A 34 26.24 -4.19 47.64
N VAL A 35 27.22 -3.29 47.74
CA VAL A 35 27.87 -2.69 46.57
C VAL A 35 28.65 -3.73 45.76
N LEU A 36 29.38 -4.63 46.43
CA LEU A 36 30.13 -5.70 45.77
C LEU A 36 29.22 -6.68 45.04
N ILE A 37 28.10 -7.09 45.65
CA ILE A 37 27.12 -7.98 45.02
C ILE A 37 26.48 -7.30 43.82
N ASN A 38 26.11 -6.02 43.92
CA ASN A 38 25.50 -5.29 42.82
C ASN A 38 26.48 -5.11 41.64
N THR A 39 27.75 -4.79 41.94
CA THR A 39 28.80 -4.64 40.92
C THR A 39 29.10 -5.98 40.25
N ALA A 40 29.19 -7.07 41.03
CA ALA A 40 29.39 -8.41 40.50
C ALA A 40 28.21 -8.84 39.62
N GLY A 41 26.97 -8.54 40.02
CA GLY A 41 25.77 -8.82 39.22
C GLY A 41 25.74 -8.06 37.90
N PHE A 42 26.08 -6.76 37.92
CA PHE A 42 26.18 -5.95 36.70
C PHE A 42 27.27 -6.47 35.75
N LEU A 43 28.45 -6.79 36.29
CA LEU A 43 29.56 -7.33 35.49
C LEU A 43 29.25 -8.74 34.97
N GLN A 44 28.56 -9.57 35.74
CA GLN A 44 28.09 -10.88 35.29
C GLN A 44 27.10 -10.73 34.13
N SER A 45 26.08 -9.89 34.28
CA SER A 45 25.10 -9.65 33.21
C SER A 45 25.75 -9.06 31.96
N SER A 46 26.70 -8.14 32.12
CA SER A 46 27.46 -7.57 31.00
C SER A 46 28.33 -8.63 30.32
N ALA A 47 29.00 -9.49 31.09
CA ALA A 47 29.86 -10.56 30.57
C ALA A 47 29.05 -11.67 29.89
N GLU A 48 27.87 -12.01 30.41
CA GLU A 48 26.93 -12.93 29.79
C GLU A 48 26.43 -12.37 28.46
N GLN A 49 26.02 -11.09 28.44
CA GLN A 49 25.58 -10.42 27.20
C GLN A 49 26.69 -10.38 26.15
N THR A 50 27.90 -9.92 26.51
CA THR A 50 29.05 -9.88 25.59
C THR A 50 29.47 -11.29 25.16
N GLY A 51 29.34 -12.29 26.02
CA GLY A 51 29.61 -13.69 25.69
C GLY A 51 28.62 -14.25 24.68
N GLN A 52 27.33 -13.92 24.85
CA GLN A 52 26.28 -14.27 23.89
C GLN A 52 26.53 -13.60 22.54
N GLU A 53 26.76 -12.29 22.54
CA GLU A 53 27.03 -11.48 21.34
C GLU A 53 28.29 -11.97 20.59
N SER A 54 29.36 -12.31 21.32
CA SER A 54 30.59 -12.86 20.72
C SER A 54 30.39 -14.25 20.15
N SER A 55 29.54 -15.07 20.79
CA SER A 55 29.21 -16.41 20.28
C SER A 55 28.39 -16.28 19.01
N ASP A 56 27.35 -15.45 19.04
CA ASP A 56 26.47 -15.19 17.90
C ASP A 56 27.23 -14.61 16.71
N GLN A 57 28.20 -13.73 16.94
CA GLN A 57 29.05 -13.15 15.88
C GLN A 57 29.95 -14.17 15.17
N VAL A 58 30.32 -15.25 15.86
CA VAL A 58 31.19 -16.31 15.30
C VAL A 58 30.38 -17.47 14.72
N THR A 59 29.16 -17.72 15.22
CA THR A 59 28.29 -18.78 14.73
C THR A 59 27.44 -18.35 13.54
N ASN A 60 27.05 -17.07 13.48
CA ASN A 60 26.18 -16.57 12.42
C ASN A 60 27.00 -16.24 11.17
N GLN A 61 26.68 -16.93 10.08
CA GLN A 61 27.34 -16.68 8.80
C GLN A 61 26.77 -15.46 8.07
N ILE A 62 25.55 -15.03 8.40
CA ILE A 62 24.94 -13.82 7.84
C ILE A 62 24.72 -12.83 8.96
N GLN A 63 25.18 -11.59 8.77
CA GLN A 63 24.94 -10.49 9.69
C GLN A 63 23.97 -9.49 9.06
N VAL A 64 22.93 -9.12 9.81
CA VAL A 64 21.95 -8.12 9.38
C VAL A 64 22.44 -6.72 9.73
N ALA A 65 22.60 -5.87 8.72
CA ALA A 65 22.99 -4.48 8.87
C ALA A 65 21.78 -3.55 9.05
N SER A 66 20.69 -3.77 8.32
CA SER A 66 19.43 -3.03 8.51
C SER A 66 18.21 -3.83 8.05
N LYS A 67 17.04 -3.46 8.57
CA LYS A 67 15.74 -4.03 8.25
C LYS A 67 14.75 -2.91 8.02
N ILE A 68 14.11 -2.90 6.86
CA ILE A 68 13.13 -1.89 6.46
C ILE A 68 11.92 -2.63 5.89
N GLY A 69 10.73 -2.29 6.35
CA GLY A 69 9.47 -2.77 5.81
C GLY A 69 8.82 -1.70 4.93
N SER A 70 8.37 -2.09 3.74
CA SER A 70 7.49 -1.27 2.90
C SER A 70 6.05 -1.45 3.37
N VAL A 71 5.32 -0.34 3.57
CA VAL A 71 3.94 -0.37 4.08
C VAL A 71 2.99 -0.75 2.94
N ALA A 72 2.09 -1.71 3.19
CA ALA A 72 1.02 -2.11 2.29
C ALA A 72 0.03 -0.95 2.12
N GLY A 73 -0.31 -0.63 0.87
CA GLY A 73 -0.93 0.66 0.48
C GLY A 73 0.10 1.72 0.02
N SER A 74 1.39 1.39 0.07
CA SER A 74 2.51 2.15 -0.53
C SER A 74 3.33 1.21 -1.44
N GLY A 75 2.64 0.55 -2.37
CA GLY A 75 3.16 -0.09 -3.59
C GLY A 75 2.17 0.23 -4.72
N PRO A 76 2.45 -0.08 -6.01
CA PRO A 76 1.50 0.17 -7.08
C PRO A 76 0.14 -0.44 -6.72
N THR A 77 -0.87 0.41 -6.57
CA THR A 77 -2.27 0.02 -6.62
C THR A 77 -2.50 -0.44 -8.06
N ASP A 78 -2.60 -1.74 -8.28
CA ASP A 78 -2.86 -2.21 -9.64
C ASP A 78 -4.30 -1.95 -10.00
N SER A 79 -4.49 -1.28 -11.12
CA SER A 79 -5.79 -1.09 -11.72
C SER A 79 -6.06 -2.21 -12.74
N ILE A 80 -7.31 -2.65 -12.79
CA ILE A 80 -7.85 -3.53 -13.81
C ILE A 80 -8.72 -2.65 -14.71
N VAL A 81 -8.35 -2.57 -15.98
CA VAL A 81 -9.03 -1.80 -17.01
C VAL A 81 -9.87 -2.75 -17.85
N PHE A 82 -11.15 -2.39 -18.00
CA PHE A 82 -12.09 -3.04 -18.90
C PHE A 82 -12.26 -2.14 -20.11
N ASP A 83 -11.80 -2.63 -21.25
CA ASP A 83 -12.03 -2.03 -22.55
C ASP A 83 -13.00 -2.91 -23.34
N SER A 84 -13.95 -2.31 -24.03
CA SER A 84 -14.76 -3.05 -25.00
C SER A 84 -14.63 -2.34 -26.33
N THR A 85 -14.63 -3.13 -27.40
CA THR A 85 -14.49 -2.66 -28.78
C THR A 85 -15.69 -1.84 -29.28
N ASP A 86 -16.64 -1.51 -28.40
CA ASP A 86 -17.76 -0.64 -28.71
C ASP A 86 -17.32 0.82 -28.89
N ALA A 87 -17.93 1.49 -29.88
CA ALA A 87 -17.55 2.83 -30.33
C ALA A 87 -17.74 3.97 -29.29
N SER A 88 -18.08 3.64 -28.03
CA SER A 88 -18.26 4.60 -26.95
C SER A 88 -16.93 5.10 -26.36
N GLY A 89 -15.81 4.39 -26.55
CA GLY A 89 -14.49 4.79 -26.01
C GLY A 89 -14.41 4.83 -24.48
N THR A 90 -15.44 4.34 -23.79
CA THR A 90 -15.53 4.37 -22.34
C THR A 90 -14.76 3.20 -21.74
N LEU A 91 -13.70 3.50 -20.99
CA LEU A 91 -12.99 2.53 -20.16
C LEU A 91 -13.65 2.48 -18.78
N LEU A 92 -13.82 1.29 -18.22
CA LEU A 92 -14.13 1.08 -16.80
C LEU A 92 -12.82 0.67 -16.13
N THR A 93 -12.47 1.30 -15.02
CA THR A 93 -11.25 0.98 -14.29
C THR A 93 -11.58 0.73 -12.83
N ILE A 94 -11.10 -0.37 -12.29
CA ILE A 94 -11.27 -0.77 -10.89
C ILE A 94 -9.92 -1.07 -10.29
N ASP A 95 -9.79 -0.97 -8.97
CA ASP A 95 -8.58 -1.46 -8.31
C ASP A 95 -8.58 -2.98 -8.22
N ASN A 96 -7.40 -3.54 -8.04
CA ASN A 96 -7.25 -4.94 -7.68
C ASN A 96 -8.08 -5.26 -6.42
N ALA A 97 -8.78 -6.39 -6.45
CA ALA A 97 -9.71 -6.87 -5.43
C ALA A 97 -10.99 -6.05 -5.24
N SER A 98 -11.22 -5.00 -6.05
CA SER A 98 -12.48 -4.25 -6.04
C SER A 98 -13.66 -5.05 -6.58
N THR A 99 -14.86 -4.58 -6.23
CA THR A 99 -16.12 -5.16 -6.68
C THR A 99 -16.86 -4.28 -7.69
N VAL A 100 -17.65 -4.92 -8.55
CA VAL A 100 -18.60 -4.29 -9.47
C VAL A 100 -19.93 -5.02 -9.37
N THR A 101 -21.02 -4.28 -9.47
CA THR A 101 -22.38 -4.81 -9.51
C THR A 101 -22.80 -5.10 -10.95
N ILE A 102 -23.50 -6.20 -11.16
CA ILE A 102 -24.10 -6.57 -12.43
C ILE A 102 -25.48 -5.94 -12.52
N VAL A 103 -25.76 -5.26 -13.63
CA VAL A 103 -27.08 -4.76 -13.95
C VAL A 103 -27.54 -5.35 -15.28
N LYS A 104 -28.63 -6.10 -15.27
CA LYS A 104 -29.18 -6.74 -16.47
C LYS A 104 -29.83 -5.70 -17.38
N THR A 105 -29.45 -5.63 -18.65
CA THR A 105 -29.98 -4.61 -19.58
C THR A 105 -31.11 -5.14 -20.43
N THR A 106 -31.00 -6.36 -20.95
CA THR A 106 -32.07 -7.02 -21.70
C THR A 106 -31.93 -8.53 -21.57
N ASP A 107 -33.06 -9.19 -21.33
CA ASP A 107 -33.25 -10.64 -21.33
C ASP A 107 -34.03 -11.00 -22.60
N GLY A 108 -33.34 -11.50 -23.60
CA GLY A 108 -33.92 -12.02 -24.83
C GLY A 108 -34.60 -13.37 -24.62
N ASP A 109 -34.20 -14.11 -23.59
CA ASP A 109 -34.93 -15.26 -23.08
C ASP A 109 -35.72 -14.90 -21.81
N SER A 110 -36.65 -15.76 -21.38
CA SER A 110 -37.57 -15.43 -20.28
C SER A 110 -37.16 -16.10 -18.96
N GLY A 111 -35.86 -16.24 -18.69
CA GLY A 111 -35.39 -16.62 -17.36
C GLY A 111 -34.11 -17.46 -17.28
N GLY A 112 -33.08 -17.15 -18.07
CA GLY A 112 -31.73 -17.67 -17.85
C GLY A 112 -30.86 -16.75 -16.99
N GLU A 113 -30.12 -17.32 -16.05
CA GLU A 113 -28.93 -16.67 -15.46
C GLU A 113 -27.83 -16.53 -16.54
N PHE A 114 -27.07 -15.43 -16.54
CA PHE A 114 -25.94 -15.27 -17.45
C PHE A 114 -24.73 -16.03 -16.91
N ALA A 115 -23.96 -16.67 -17.78
CA ALA A 115 -22.71 -17.31 -17.39
C ALA A 115 -21.52 -16.54 -17.96
N LEU A 116 -20.65 -16.03 -17.09
CA LEU A 116 -19.39 -15.38 -17.46
C LEU A 116 -18.25 -16.39 -17.58
N THR A 117 -17.42 -16.23 -18.60
CA THR A 117 -16.21 -17.03 -18.83
C THR A 117 -15.14 -16.24 -19.57
N SER A 118 -13.97 -16.84 -19.79
CA SER A 118 -12.91 -16.27 -20.64
C SER A 118 -13.11 -16.62 -22.11
N SER A 119 -12.69 -15.76 -23.04
CA SER A 119 -12.76 -16.01 -24.48
C SER A 119 -11.91 -17.20 -24.94
N SER A 120 -10.88 -17.55 -24.18
CA SER A 120 -10.10 -18.78 -24.34
C SER A 120 -10.85 -20.07 -23.96
N GLY A 121 -12.04 -19.96 -23.35
CA GLY A 121 -12.89 -21.07 -22.96
C GLY A 121 -12.43 -21.73 -21.67
N SER A 122 -12.70 -21.11 -20.51
CA SER A 122 -12.46 -21.73 -19.21
C SER A 122 -13.42 -22.90 -18.95
N ALA A 123 -12.91 -23.98 -18.37
CA ALA A 123 -13.73 -25.11 -17.91
C ALA A 123 -14.67 -24.74 -16.74
N THR A 124 -14.44 -23.57 -16.14
CA THR A 124 -15.22 -22.99 -15.04
C THR A 124 -15.87 -21.70 -15.51
N GLN A 125 -17.12 -21.50 -15.08
CA GLN A 125 -17.91 -20.31 -15.37
C GLN A 125 -18.43 -19.74 -14.06
N VAL A 126 -18.80 -18.47 -14.07
CA VAL A 126 -19.50 -17.82 -12.97
C VAL A 126 -20.87 -17.41 -13.46
N ASP A 127 -21.90 -17.99 -12.86
CA ASP A 127 -23.28 -17.58 -13.12
C ASP A 127 -23.53 -16.25 -12.38
N VAL A 128 -24.21 -15.33 -13.06
CA VAL A 128 -24.51 -13.98 -12.58
C VAL A 128 -25.95 -13.59 -12.89
N ASP A 129 -26.56 -12.92 -11.92
CA ASP A 129 -27.90 -12.33 -12.01
C ASP A 129 -27.88 -10.80 -11.85
N ASP A 130 -29.03 -10.18 -12.13
CA ASP A 130 -29.24 -8.75 -11.86
C ASP A 130 -29.05 -8.43 -10.36
N GLY A 131 -28.18 -7.47 -10.07
CA GLY A 131 -27.81 -7.08 -8.71
C GLY A 131 -26.69 -7.91 -8.07
N ASP A 132 -26.18 -8.93 -8.74
CA ASP A 132 -25.02 -9.67 -8.23
C ASP A 132 -23.77 -8.80 -8.20
N THR A 133 -22.87 -9.08 -7.27
CA THR A 133 -21.61 -8.33 -7.13
C THR A 133 -20.43 -9.25 -7.43
N LEU A 134 -19.62 -8.85 -8.41
CA LEU A 134 -18.40 -9.54 -8.81
C LEU A 134 -17.18 -8.87 -8.24
N ARG A 135 -16.24 -9.67 -7.73
CA ARG A 135 -14.91 -9.23 -7.27
C ARG A 135 -13.85 -9.67 -8.27
N PHE A 136 -12.98 -8.76 -8.66
CA PHE A 136 -11.88 -9.01 -9.58
C PHE A 136 -10.55 -8.92 -8.84
N GLU A 137 -9.81 -10.02 -8.79
CA GLU A 137 -8.57 -10.13 -8.03
C GLU A 137 -7.43 -10.62 -8.93
N ARG A 138 -6.39 -9.81 -9.09
CA ARG A 138 -5.14 -10.19 -9.74
C ARG A 138 -4.45 -11.27 -8.90
N THR A 139 -4.27 -12.44 -9.48
CA THR A 139 -3.59 -13.59 -8.87
C THR A 139 -2.16 -13.77 -9.38
N GLY A 140 -1.76 -12.97 -10.38
CA GLY A 140 -0.41 -12.89 -10.93
C GLY A 140 -0.33 -11.80 -11.99
N SER A 141 0.86 -11.53 -12.53
CA SER A 141 1.11 -10.40 -13.45
C SER A 141 0.27 -10.39 -14.74
N ALA A 142 -0.29 -11.55 -15.13
CA ALA A 142 -1.17 -11.67 -16.29
C ALA A 142 -2.41 -12.56 -15.98
N SER A 143 -2.80 -12.66 -14.70
CA SER A 143 -3.87 -13.57 -14.27
C SER A 143 -4.84 -12.87 -13.33
N ILE A 144 -6.13 -12.91 -13.67
CA ILE A 144 -7.23 -12.32 -12.90
C ILE A 144 -8.22 -13.40 -12.52
N LYS A 145 -8.60 -13.44 -11.25
CA LYS A 145 -9.66 -14.26 -10.69
C LYS A 145 -10.93 -13.42 -10.54
N VAL A 146 -12.00 -13.86 -11.18
CA VAL A 146 -13.32 -13.25 -11.08
C VAL A 146 -14.16 -14.11 -10.14
N THR A 147 -14.75 -13.48 -9.12
CA THR A 147 -15.55 -14.18 -8.09
C THR A 147 -16.90 -13.50 -7.93
N ASN A 148 -18.01 -14.25 -8.06
CA ASN A 148 -19.31 -13.75 -7.61
C ASN A 148 -19.35 -13.81 -6.08
N THR A 149 -19.48 -12.65 -5.44
CA THR A 149 -19.44 -12.51 -3.97
C THR A 149 -20.68 -13.10 -3.29
N GLY A 150 -21.82 -13.14 -3.97
CA GLY A 150 -23.05 -13.73 -3.45
C GLY A 150 -23.02 -15.26 -3.45
N THR A 151 -22.52 -15.86 -4.53
CA THR A 151 -22.51 -17.32 -4.70
C THR A 151 -21.19 -17.98 -4.28
N GLY A 152 -20.09 -17.22 -4.24
CA GLY A 152 -18.73 -17.72 -4.02
C GLY A 152 -18.13 -18.46 -5.23
N ALA A 153 -18.85 -18.56 -6.35
CA ALA A 153 -18.34 -19.13 -7.58
C ALA A 153 -17.21 -18.25 -8.13
N SER A 154 -16.15 -18.86 -8.68
CA SER A 154 -15.06 -18.12 -9.30
C SER A 154 -14.45 -18.86 -10.49
N PHE A 155 -13.90 -18.10 -11.42
CA PHE A 155 -13.00 -18.60 -12.46
C PHE A 155 -11.77 -17.70 -12.55
N THR A 156 -10.71 -18.19 -13.17
CA THR A 156 -9.48 -17.43 -13.42
C THR A 156 -9.28 -17.32 -14.93
N MET A 157 -8.83 -16.16 -15.38
CA MET A 157 -8.56 -15.85 -16.78
C MET A 157 -7.21 -15.15 -16.95
N SER A 158 -6.63 -15.27 -18.14
CA SER A 158 -5.47 -14.49 -18.54
C SER A 158 -5.88 -13.05 -18.90
N THR A 159 -5.01 -12.07 -18.69
CA THR A 159 -5.21 -10.69 -19.21
C THR A 159 -5.12 -10.61 -20.73
N SER A 160 -4.66 -11.68 -21.40
CA SER A 160 -4.72 -11.80 -22.86
C SER A 160 -6.06 -12.35 -23.37
N ASP A 161 -6.93 -12.81 -22.46
CA ASP A 161 -8.26 -13.30 -22.79
C ASP A 161 -9.28 -12.20 -22.49
N ASP A 162 -10.39 -12.22 -23.22
CA ASP A 162 -11.51 -11.32 -22.99
C ASP A 162 -12.51 -11.97 -22.03
N LEU A 163 -13.16 -11.16 -21.21
CA LEU A 163 -14.33 -11.55 -20.44
C LEU A 163 -15.52 -11.61 -21.39
N THR A 164 -16.16 -12.77 -21.47
CA THR A 164 -17.21 -13.04 -22.45
C THR A 164 -18.40 -13.76 -21.80
N LEU A 165 -19.55 -13.68 -22.46
CA LEU A 165 -20.73 -14.47 -22.13
C LEU A 165 -20.59 -15.88 -22.72
N LYS A 166 -20.74 -16.91 -21.89
CA LYS A 166 -20.71 -18.28 -22.36
C LYS A 166 -22.00 -18.60 -23.11
N GLN A 167 -21.87 -18.83 -24.42
CA GLN A 167 -22.95 -19.33 -25.28
C GLN A 167 -23.41 -20.72 -24.82
N SER A 168 -24.49 -20.78 -24.06
CA SER A 168 -25.20 -22.02 -23.77
C SER A 168 -26.64 -21.88 -24.22
N ASP A 169 -26.88 -22.29 -25.47
CA ASP A 169 -28.18 -22.55 -26.11
C ASP A 169 -29.24 -21.41 -26.05
N SER A 170 -29.38 -20.71 -27.18
CA SER A 170 -30.52 -19.84 -27.55
C SER A 170 -30.55 -18.43 -26.96
N HIS A 171 -29.48 -17.67 -27.16
CA HIS A 171 -29.55 -16.22 -27.02
C HIS A 171 -30.20 -15.60 -28.26
N THR A 172 -30.95 -14.51 -28.05
CA THR A 172 -31.36 -13.62 -29.16
C THR A 172 -30.41 -12.43 -29.18
N ALA A 173 -30.37 -11.67 -30.27
CA ALA A 173 -29.45 -10.53 -30.47
C ALA A 173 -29.69 -9.31 -29.56
N ALA A 174 -30.04 -9.56 -28.30
CA ALA A 174 -30.50 -8.60 -27.33
C ALA A 174 -30.04 -8.93 -25.91
N ASP A 175 -29.36 -10.05 -25.66
CA ASP A 175 -28.89 -10.40 -24.32
C ASP A 175 -27.70 -9.51 -23.93
N GLY A 176 -27.75 -8.91 -22.74
CA GLY A 176 -26.71 -7.99 -22.30
C GLY A 176 -26.73 -7.67 -20.81
N PHE A 177 -25.56 -7.34 -20.28
CA PHE A 177 -25.38 -6.87 -18.91
C PHE A 177 -24.46 -5.67 -18.84
N LYS A 178 -24.56 -4.92 -17.75
CA LYS A 178 -23.71 -3.80 -17.39
C LYS A 178 -22.88 -4.17 -16.18
N LEU A 179 -21.56 -4.02 -16.28
CA LEU A 179 -20.67 -3.92 -15.13
C LEU A 179 -20.81 -2.50 -14.58
N GLN A 180 -21.25 -2.38 -13.34
CA GLN A 180 -21.50 -1.10 -12.70
C GLN A 180 -20.66 -0.98 -11.44
N ARG A 181 -19.81 0.05 -11.37
CA ARG A 181 -19.18 0.44 -10.11
C ARG A 181 -20.14 1.34 -9.33
N THR A 182 -20.41 1.03 -8.07
CA THR A 182 -21.37 1.76 -7.23
C THR A 182 -20.72 2.22 -5.94
N TYR A 183 -20.87 3.50 -5.57
CA TYR A 183 -20.44 4.09 -4.31
C TYR A 183 -21.58 4.19 -3.30
N ASP A 184 -21.43 3.53 -2.15
CA ASP A 184 -22.38 3.60 -1.05
C ASP A 184 -21.99 4.71 -0.07
N GLY A 185 -22.42 5.93 -0.39
CA GLY A 185 -22.20 7.11 0.44
C GLY A 185 -23.25 7.29 1.54
N PRO A 186 -23.03 8.24 2.47
CA PRO A 186 -24.00 8.59 3.52
C PRO A 186 -25.34 9.12 2.98
N THR A 187 -25.40 9.47 1.70
CA THR A 187 -26.60 9.93 0.98
C THR A 187 -27.27 8.84 0.13
N GLY A 188 -26.70 7.62 0.07
CA GLY A 188 -27.21 6.48 -0.70
C GLY A 188 -26.17 5.90 -1.69
N SER A 189 -26.60 4.87 -2.42
CA SER A 189 -25.81 4.20 -3.47
C SER A 189 -25.83 5.01 -4.77
N ASN A 190 -24.67 5.33 -5.32
CA ASN A 190 -24.47 6.13 -6.52
C ASN A 190 -23.64 5.36 -7.56
N THR A 191 -24.07 5.34 -8.82
CA THR A 191 -23.35 4.65 -9.91
C THR A 191 -22.18 5.48 -10.43
N LEU A 192 -20.96 5.05 -10.18
CA LEU A 192 -19.74 5.77 -10.57
C LEU A 192 -19.33 5.52 -12.02
N GLN A 193 -19.32 4.27 -12.46
CA GLN A 193 -18.94 3.90 -13.82
C GLN A 193 -19.82 2.75 -14.30
N THR A 194 -20.04 2.67 -15.60
CA THR A 194 -20.76 1.55 -16.19
C THR A 194 -20.11 1.14 -17.49
N LYS A 195 -19.84 -0.15 -17.65
CA LYS A 195 -19.44 -0.75 -18.93
C LYS A 195 -20.50 -1.73 -19.35
N GLU A 196 -21.07 -1.51 -20.53
CA GLU A 196 -22.10 -2.38 -21.08
C GLU A 196 -21.47 -3.45 -21.96
N LEU A 197 -21.96 -4.67 -21.81
CA LEU A 197 -21.74 -5.78 -22.73
C LEU A 197 -23.09 -6.15 -23.34
N VAL A 198 -23.27 -5.84 -24.63
CA VAL A 198 -24.46 -6.24 -25.39
C VAL A 198 -24.05 -7.24 -26.46
N GLU A 199 -24.69 -8.40 -26.47
CA GLU A 199 -24.53 -9.37 -27.55
C GLU A 199 -25.20 -8.88 -28.84
N ASP A 200 -24.41 -8.59 -29.88
CA ASP A 200 -24.91 -8.36 -31.23
C ASP A 200 -24.94 -9.68 -32.01
N ALA A 201 -25.96 -9.88 -32.84
CA ALA A 201 -26.25 -11.12 -33.58
C ALA A 201 -25.11 -11.65 -34.46
N ALA A 202 -24.06 -10.84 -34.69
CA ALA A 202 -23.00 -11.07 -35.66
C ALA A 202 -21.58 -11.12 -35.08
N THR A 203 -21.37 -10.72 -33.83
CA THR A 203 -20.04 -10.61 -33.20
C THR A 203 -20.13 -10.97 -31.72
N SER A 204 -19.22 -11.82 -31.23
CA SER A 204 -19.07 -12.08 -29.80
C SER A 204 -18.95 -10.76 -29.03
N ALA A 205 -19.72 -10.59 -27.97
CA ALA A 205 -19.60 -9.45 -27.08
C ALA A 205 -18.50 -9.73 -26.05
N ASP A 206 -17.33 -9.17 -26.33
CA ASP A 206 -16.12 -9.39 -25.55
C ASP A 206 -15.70 -8.08 -24.85
N ILE A 207 -15.33 -8.19 -23.57
CA ILE A 207 -14.64 -7.13 -22.81
C ILE A 207 -13.18 -7.55 -22.66
N SER A 208 -12.28 -6.82 -23.32
CA SER A 208 -10.85 -6.97 -23.08
C SER A 208 -10.50 -6.45 -21.69
N ILE A 209 -9.70 -7.22 -20.96
CA ILE A 209 -9.26 -6.85 -19.62
C ILE A 209 -7.74 -6.64 -19.63
N GLU A 210 -7.32 -5.42 -19.37
CA GLU A 210 -5.93 -5.05 -19.19
C GLU A 210 -5.63 -4.77 -17.71
N THR A 211 -4.38 -4.98 -17.29
CA THR A 211 -3.92 -4.58 -15.95
C THR A 211 -2.89 -3.47 -16.11
N GLN A 212 -3.04 -2.40 -15.33
CA GLN A 212 -2.06 -1.31 -15.28
C GLN A 212 -1.59 -1.11 -13.83
N GLU A 213 -0.30 -0.85 -13.67
CA GLU A 213 0.29 -0.52 -12.37
C GLU A 213 0.03 0.97 -12.11
N THR A 214 -0.70 1.33 -11.04
CA THR A 214 -0.96 2.74 -10.69
C THR A 214 -0.38 3.05 -9.32
N THR A 215 0.68 3.85 -9.27
CA THR A 215 1.35 4.22 -8.00
C THR A 215 0.79 5.49 -7.37
N GLU A 216 -0.12 6.18 -8.05
CA GLU A 216 -0.53 7.54 -7.70
C GLU A 216 -2.06 7.65 -7.65
N GLN A 217 -2.55 8.53 -6.78
CA GLN A 217 -3.96 8.88 -6.69
C GLN A 217 -4.25 9.99 -7.69
N HIS A 218 -5.16 9.76 -8.63
CA HIS A 218 -5.47 10.75 -9.67
C HIS A 218 -6.93 11.23 -9.56
N LEU A 219 -7.12 12.54 -9.65
CA LEU A 219 -8.39 13.23 -9.82
C LEU A 219 -8.47 13.79 -11.24
N VAL A 220 -9.49 13.40 -12.00
CA VAL A 220 -9.76 14.03 -13.30
C VAL A 220 -10.58 15.29 -13.06
N LEU A 221 -10.05 16.44 -13.49
CA LEU A 221 -10.78 17.69 -13.57
C LEU A 221 -11.29 17.87 -14.99
N SER A 222 -12.54 18.30 -15.13
CA SER A 222 -13.14 18.59 -16.43
C SER A 222 -13.84 19.95 -16.41
N GLU A 223 -14.03 20.50 -17.60
CA GLU A 223 -14.91 21.64 -17.78
C GLU A 223 -16.38 21.24 -17.78
N PHE A 224 -17.20 22.04 -17.12
CA PHE A 224 -18.63 21.96 -17.29
C PHE A 224 -19.02 22.41 -18.71
N ASN A 225 -19.45 21.45 -19.55
CA ASN A 225 -20.27 21.62 -20.77
C ASN A 225 -19.60 21.50 -22.15
N THR A 226 -18.39 20.94 -22.28
CA THR A 226 -17.82 20.52 -23.58
C THR A 226 -17.07 19.19 -23.50
N ASP A 227 -17.45 18.22 -24.35
CA ASP A 227 -16.97 16.83 -24.40
C ASP A 227 -15.49 16.63 -24.80
N SER A 228 -14.52 17.48 -24.42
CA SER A 228 -13.17 17.35 -25.01
C SER A 228 -11.95 17.73 -24.20
N GLU A 229 -12.05 18.31 -23.00
CA GLU A 229 -10.86 18.78 -22.29
C GLU A 229 -10.93 18.40 -20.80
N ALA A 230 -10.04 17.48 -20.41
CA ALA A 230 -9.90 16.97 -19.05
C ALA A 230 -8.42 16.91 -18.69
N VAL A 231 -8.11 17.30 -17.46
CA VAL A 231 -6.76 17.24 -16.91
C VAL A 231 -6.77 16.22 -15.77
N ASN A 232 -5.87 15.26 -15.84
CA ASN A 232 -5.65 14.33 -14.75
C ASN A 232 -4.70 15.00 -13.77
N VAL A 233 -5.11 15.13 -12.53
CA VAL A 233 -4.29 15.73 -11.48
C VAL A 233 -4.02 14.70 -10.41
N ASN A 234 -2.74 14.39 -10.22
CA ASN A 234 -2.29 13.59 -9.10
C ASN A 234 -2.40 14.31 -7.76
N ASP A 235 -2.46 13.53 -6.67
CA ASP A 235 -2.18 14.06 -5.35
C ASP A 235 -0.77 14.67 -5.30
N GLY A 236 -0.70 15.95 -4.95
CA GLY A 236 0.51 16.75 -4.91
C GLY A 236 0.97 17.31 -6.25
N GLU A 237 0.28 17.03 -7.36
CA GLU A 237 0.65 17.54 -8.68
C GLU A 237 0.29 19.00 -8.86
N THR A 238 1.10 19.66 -9.69
CA THR A 238 1.00 21.07 -10.01
C THR A 238 0.46 21.27 -11.42
N VAL A 239 -0.65 21.97 -11.53
CA VAL A 239 -1.22 22.41 -12.80
C VAL A 239 -0.88 23.89 -12.99
N SER A 240 -0.29 24.24 -14.13
CA SER A 240 0.12 25.62 -14.40
C SER A 240 -1.01 26.42 -15.03
N VAL A 241 -1.21 27.64 -14.56
CA VAL A 241 -2.14 28.62 -15.15
C VAL A 241 -1.42 29.30 -16.31
N THR A 242 -1.63 28.85 -17.54
CA THR A 242 -0.87 29.34 -18.69
C THR A 242 -1.44 30.64 -19.24
N SER A 243 -2.76 30.81 -19.21
CA SER A 243 -3.42 32.00 -19.71
C SER A 243 -4.53 32.48 -18.76
N VAL A 244 -4.66 33.80 -18.63
CA VAL A 244 -5.82 34.43 -17.99
C VAL A 244 -6.29 35.55 -18.91
N GLY A 245 -7.60 35.62 -19.20
CA GLY A 245 -8.18 36.62 -20.11
C GLY A 245 -8.04 38.09 -19.65
N GLY A 246 -7.47 38.33 -18.47
CA GLY A 246 -7.27 39.64 -17.83
C GLY A 246 -6.05 39.65 -16.90
N SER A 247 -5.99 40.57 -15.93
CA SER A 247 -4.85 40.67 -14.99
C SER A 247 -4.86 39.59 -13.90
N SER A 248 -6.04 39.05 -13.57
CA SER A 248 -6.25 37.98 -12.60
C SER A 248 -7.65 37.38 -12.79
N ALA A 249 -7.80 36.10 -12.45
CA ALA A 249 -9.09 35.45 -12.27
C ALA A 249 -9.22 34.96 -10.82
N THR A 250 -10.42 34.58 -10.44
CA THR A 250 -10.73 34.02 -9.13
C THR A 250 -11.45 32.69 -9.28
N LEU A 251 -10.86 31.65 -8.70
CA LEU A 251 -11.41 30.30 -8.56
C LEU A 251 -12.13 30.22 -7.22
N SER A 252 -13.43 29.94 -7.23
CA SER A 252 -14.25 29.89 -6.03
C SER A 252 -15.08 28.62 -6.04
N PRO A 253 -14.80 27.64 -5.16
CA PRO A 253 -15.71 26.53 -4.96
C PRO A 253 -17.03 27.00 -4.35
N SER A 254 -18.10 26.25 -4.63
CA SER A 254 -19.48 26.54 -4.22
C SER A 254 -19.64 26.78 -2.72
N ASN A 255 -18.83 26.11 -1.89
CA ASN A 255 -19.03 26.05 -0.44
C ASN A 255 -17.95 26.77 0.40
N ALA A 256 -16.82 27.18 -0.15
CA ALA A 256 -15.74 27.80 0.64
C ALA A 256 -14.79 28.69 -0.16
N GLY A 257 -14.36 29.81 0.44
CA GLY A 257 -13.17 30.56 0.04
C GLY A 257 -13.10 31.02 -1.43
N SER A 258 -11.98 31.63 -1.81
CA SER A 258 -11.67 31.90 -3.21
C SER A 258 -10.16 32.04 -3.34
N ILE A 259 -9.60 31.49 -4.41
CA ILE A 259 -8.20 31.64 -4.79
C ILE A 259 -8.13 32.61 -5.95
N SER A 260 -7.26 33.62 -5.88
CA SER A 260 -6.94 34.42 -7.06
C SER A 260 -5.78 33.77 -7.81
N VAL A 261 -5.90 33.71 -9.13
CA VAL A 261 -4.91 33.15 -10.04
C VAL A 261 -4.51 34.17 -11.11
N GLN A 262 -3.26 34.13 -11.55
CA GLN A 262 -2.74 34.91 -12.67
C GLN A 262 -1.95 33.99 -13.61
N SER A 263 -1.71 34.45 -14.84
CA SER A 263 -0.87 33.72 -15.79
C SER A 263 0.54 33.54 -15.21
N GLY A 264 1.03 32.30 -15.26
CA GLY A 264 2.29 31.85 -14.65
C GLY A 264 2.18 31.39 -13.19
N ASP A 265 0.96 31.22 -12.65
CA ASP A 265 0.75 30.61 -11.33
C ASP A 265 0.72 29.08 -11.42
N ASP A 266 1.27 28.41 -10.41
CA ASP A 266 1.15 26.96 -10.26
C ASP A 266 0.13 26.65 -9.16
N LEU A 267 -0.83 25.78 -9.49
CA LEU A 267 -1.86 25.27 -8.59
C LEU A 267 -1.51 23.84 -8.20
N THR A 268 -1.24 23.62 -6.92
CA THR A 268 -1.08 22.27 -6.37
C THR A 268 -2.44 21.74 -5.94
N PHE A 269 -2.78 20.53 -6.35
CA PHE A 269 -3.97 19.83 -5.88
C PHE A 269 -3.51 18.75 -4.90
N SER A 270 -4.14 18.70 -3.72
CA SER A 270 -3.89 17.65 -2.73
C SER A 270 -5.18 16.98 -2.34
N ILE A 271 -5.18 15.65 -2.35
CA ILE A 271 -6.33 14.81 -2.03
C ILE A 271 -6.27 14.51 -0.53
N GLU A 272 -7.12 15.16 0.25
CA GLU A 272 -7.12 15.08 1.72
C GLU A 272 -7.99 13.91 2.22
N SER A 273 -9.01 13.52 1.45
CA SER A 273 -9.93 12.42 1.73
C SER A 273 -10.53 11.86 0.43
N GLU A 274 -11.38 10.83 0.52
CA GLU A 274 -12.11 10.27 -0.64
C GLU A 274 -12.88 11.32 -1.46
N THR A 275 -13.26 12.43 -0.82
CA THR A 275 -14.10 13.47 -1.44
C THR A 275 -13.47 14.85 -1.36
N ASP A 276 -12.63 15.13 -0.37
CA ASP A 276 -12.06 16.47 -0.15
C ASP A 276 -10.76 16.68 -0.91
N VAL A 277 -10.74 17.70 -1.77
CA VAL A 277 -9.57 18.10 -2.55
C VAL A 277 -9.21 19.54 -2.21
N THR A 278 -7.97 19.75 -1.79
CA THR A 278 -7.41 21.08 -1.52
C THR A 278 -6.63 21.58 -2.74
N VAL A 279 -7.07 22.70 -3.31
CA VAL A 279 -6.31 23.45 -4.32
C VAL A 279 -5.50 24.53 -3.61
N SER A 280 -4.22 24.67 -3.93
CA SER A 280 -3.33 25.68 -3.37
C SER A 280 -2.57 26.41 -4.45
N ASN A 281 -2.64 27.74 -4.46
CA ASN A 281 -1.82 28.55 -5.37
C ASN A 281 -0.45 28.78 -4.72
N GLN A 282 0.60 28.23 -5.33
CA GLN A 282 1.95 28.27 -4.76
C GLN A 282 2.52 29.68 -4.62
N ARG A 283 2.10 30.62 -5.48
CA ARG A 283 2.60 32.00 -5.43
C ARG A 283 1.94 32.81 -4.32
N SER A 284 0.63 32.69 -4.16
CA SER A 284 -0.11 33.45 -3.14
C SER A 284 -0.14 32.77 -1.77
N GLY A 285 0.07 31.45 -1.73
CA GLY A 285 -0.13 30.61 -0.55
C GLY A 285 -1.60 30.47 -0.15
N ALA A 286 -2.54 30.94 -0.99
CA ALA A 286 -3.96 30.78 -0.75
C ALA A 286 -4.40 29.37 -1.15
N SER A 287 -5.15 28.71 -0.27
CA SER A 287 -5.73 27.41 -0.53
C SER A 287 -7.23 27.41 -0.32
N VAL A 288 -7.90 26.48 -0.98
CA VAL A 288 -9.33 26.24 -0.87
C VAL A 288 -9.59 24.75 -1.00
N THR A 289 -10.47 24.23 -0.17
CA THR A 289 -10.87 22.82 -0.20
C THR A 289 -12.29 22.74 -0.75
N PHE A 290 -12.54 21.76 -1.61
CA PHE A 290 -13.86 21.48 -2.16
C PHE A 290 -14.10 19.97 -2.19
N ASP A 291 -15.37 19.59 -2.10
CA ASP A 291 -15.78 18.20 -2.29
C ASP A 291 -15.85 17.89 -3.79
N ALA A 292 -14.97 17.05 -4.29
CA ALA A 292 -14.86 16.68 -5.69
C ALA A 292 -16.07 15.88 -6.21
N THR A 293 -17.02 15.46 -5.37
CA THR A 293 -18.23 14.73 -5.76
C THR A 293 -19.51 15.57 -5.73
N SER A 294 -19.49 16.69 -5.00
CA SER A 294 -20.69 17.51 -4.78
C SER A 294 -20.51 19.00 -5.07
N ASP A 295 -19.27 19.48 -5.17
CA ASP A 295 -18.93 20.88 -5.40
C ASP A 295 -18.29 21.14 -6.77
N SER A 296 -18.35 22.40 -7.19
CA SER A 296 -17.74 22.88 -8.43
C SER A 296 -16.94 24.15 -8.15
N ILE A 297 -15.82 24.33 -8.85
CA ILE A 297 -15.00 25.54 -8.82
C ILE A 297 -15.50 26.48 -9.91
N SER A 298 -16.18 27.54 -9.50
CA SER A 298 -16.57 28.62 -10.42
C SER A 298 -15.38 29.52 -10.77
N VAL A 299 -15.29 29.93 -12.03
CA VAL A 299 -14.29 30.90 -12.49
C VAL A 299 -14.95 32.28 -12.61
N SER A 300 -14.30 33.28 -12.03
CA SER A 300 -14.82 34.66 -12.03
C SER A 300 -13.71 35.68 -12.34
N GLY A 301 -14.10 36.85 -12.83
CA GLY A 301 -13.18 37.93 -13.20
C GLY A 301 -12.64 37.87 -14.63
N SER A 302 -12.12 36.72 -15.08
CA SER A 302 -11.63 36.46 -16.45
C SER A 302 -11.56 34.96 -16.72
N SER A 303 -11.44 34.54 -17.99
CA SER A 303 -11.18 33.14 -18.34
C SER A 303 -9.81 32.68 -17.83
N VAL A 304 -9.65 31.38 -17.59
CA VAL A 304 -8.43 30.73 -17.08
C VAL A 304 -8.15 29.51 -17.93
N THR A 305 -6.91 29.39 -18.42
CA THR A 305 -6.37 28.16 -18.99
C THR A 305 -5.47 27.50 -17.97
N LEU A 306 -5.78 26.25 -17.62
CA LEU A 306 -4.96 25.35 -16.81
C LEU A 306 -4.29 24.35 -17.75
N GLU A 307 -2.99 24.10 -17.56
CA GLU A 307 -2.21 23.12 -18.34
C GLU A 307 -1.47 22.17 -17.40
N GLU A 308 -1.63 20.88 -17.63
CA GLU A 308 -0.89 19.81 -16.95
C GLU A 308 0.54 19.69 -17.51
N ALA A 309 1.44 19.04 -16.79
CA ALA A 309 2.79 18.74 -17.29
C ALA A 309 2.79 17.86 -18.55
N SER A 310 1.75 17.03 -18.76
CA SER A 310 1.57 16.23 -19.97
C SER A 310 1.16 17.06 -21.21
N GLY A 311 0.77 18.32 -21.02
CA GLY A 311 0.27 19.22 -22.06
C GLY A 311 -1.25 19.16 -22.28
N SER A 312 -2.00 18.43 -21.45
CA SER A 312 -3.46 18.51 -21.43
C SER A 312 -3.91 19.86 -20.84
N THR A 313 -4.97 20.45 -21.40
CA THR A 313 -5.48 21.77 -20.98
C THR A 313 -6.93 21.74 -20.53
N ILE A 314 -7.30 22.72 -19.71
CA ILE A 314 -8.68 23.12 -19.39
C ILE A 314 -8.77 24.64 -19.57
N ASP A 315 -9.59 25.10 -20.49
CA ASP A 315 -9.98 26.47 -20.79
C ASP A 315 -11.33 26.88 -20.15
N ALA A 316 -11.34 27.21 -18.86
CA ALA A 316 -12.55 27.63 -18.17
C ALA A 316 -12.85 29.15 -18.35
N THR A 317 -14.03 29.49 -18.88
CA THR A 317 -14.53 30.88 -18.96
C THR A 317 -15.34 31.30 -17.74
N THR A 318 -15.76 32.57 -17.65
CA THR A 318 -16.53 33.08 -16.51
C THR A 318 -17.97 32.54 -16.41
N SER A 319 -18.42 31.79 -17.41
CA SER A 319 -19.70 31.09 -17.38
C SER A 319 -19.53 29.61 -17.01
N ASP A 320 -18.28 29.16 -16.94
CA ASP A 320 -17.94 27.76 -16.78
C ASP A 320 -17.54 27.51 -15.33
N THR A 321 -17.70 26.25 -14.93
CA THR A 321 -17.24 25.74 -13.66
C THR A 321 -16.27 24.61 -13.95
N ILE A 322 -15.12 24.63 -13.30
CA ILE A 322 -14.22 23.48 -13.26
C ILE A 322 -14.80 22.54 -12.21
N THR A 323 -15.13 21.33 -12.63
CA THR A 323 -15.76 20.36 -11.75
C THR A 323 -14.82 19.20 -11.53
N GLY A 324 -14.89 18.62 -10.34
CA GLY A 324 -14.60 17.20 -10.21
C GLY A 324 -15.76 16.41 -10.82
N LEU A 325 -16.14 15.33 -10.16
CA LEU A 325 -17.26 14.49 -10.53
C LEU A 325 -18.57 15.16 -10.19
N GLN A 326 -19.49 15.23 -11.13
CA GLN A 326 -20.84 15.69 -10.87
C GLN A 326 -21.87 14.55 -10.81
N SER A 327 -23.06 14.84 -10.29
CA SER A 327 -24.20 13.89 -10.29
C SER A 327 -24.70 13.52 -11.71
N ASN A 328 -24.23 14.22 -12.75
CA ASN A 328 -24.44 13.91 -14.17
C ASN A 328 -23.27 13.13 -14.80
N ASP A 329 -22.11 13.10 -14.15
CA ASP A 329 -20.96 12.21 -14.41
C ASP A 329 -21.15 10.85 -13.70
N ILE A 330 -21.98 10.82 -12.65
CA ILE A 330 -22.49 9.64 -11.96
C ILE A 330 -23.83 9.27 -12.62
N ALA A 331 -23.79 8.44 -13.66
CA ALA A 331 -24.96 8.18 -14.48
C ALA A 331 -26.12 7.52 -13.71
N SER A 332 -27.20 8.27 -13.47
CA SER A 332 -28.54 7.68 -13.47
C SER A 332 -29.06 7.62 -14.92
N GLY A 333 -28.49 6.71 -15.73
CA GLY A 333 -29.19 6.18 -16.91
C GLY A 333 -28.91 6.78 -18.29
N SER A 334 -27.70 7.24 -18.63
CA SER A 334 -27.31 7.40 -20.04
C SER A 334 -25.81 7.25 -20.25
N SER A 335 -25.43 6.67 -21.40
CA SER A 335 -24.05 6.39 -21.85
C SER A 335 -23.09 7.57 -21.69
N ILE A 336 -22.03 7.39 -20.91
CA ILE A 336 -20.91 8.34 -20.74
C ILE A 336 -19.75 7.88 -21.62
N SER A 337 -19.19 8.75 -22.47
CA SER A 337 -18.20 8.42 -23.52
C SER A 337 -16.74 8.79 -23.18
N THR A 338 -16.42 9.00 -21.90
CA THR A 338 -15.06 9.32 -21.45
C THR A 338 -14.73 8.57 -20.18
N PRO A 339 -13.48 8.13 -19.98
CA PRO A 339 -13.06 7.48 -18.74
C PRO A 339 -13.16 8.49 -17.59
N GLN A 340 -14.19 8.36 -16.75
CA GLN A 340 -14.36 9.18 -15.57
C GLN A 340 -14.30 8.31 -14.32
N LEU A 341 -13.31 8.58 -13.48
CA LEU A 341 -13.21 8.24 -12.07
C LEU A 341 -12.61 6.89 -11.62
N LEU A 342 -11.53 7.02 -10.86
CA LEU A 342 -11.17 6.14 -9.73
C LEU A 342 -11.35 6.90 -8.41
N LEU A 343 -12.52 6.80 -7.77
CA LEU A 343 -12.67 7.10 -6.34
C LEU A 343 -12.44 5.77 -5.64
N ASN A 344 -11.19 5.43 -5.35
CA ASN A 344 -10.84 4.15 -4.73
C ASN A 344 -11.70 3.98 -3.48
N GLN A 345 -12.67 3.06 -3.56
CA GLN A 345 -13.64 2.83 -2.49
C GLN A 345 -13.07 2.03 -1.34
N GLU A 346 -11.81 1.64 -1.45
CA GLU A 346 -11.04 1.08 -0.36
C GLU A 346 -9.81 1.94 -0.14
N PHE A 347 -10.06 3.19 0.24
CA PHE A 347 -9.04 4.09 0.71
C PHE A 347 -8.78 3.83 2.21
N GLU A 348 -8.13 2.71 2.52
CA GLU A 348 -7.32 2.65 3.74
C GLU A 348 -6.03 3.47 3.47
N SER A 349 -6.17 4.80 3.49
CA SER A 349 -5.03 5.68 3.81
C SER A 349 -4.65 5.41 5.26
N GLY A 350 -3.87 4.35 5.46
CA GLY A 350 -3.50 3.94 6.80
C GLY A 350 -3.23 2.45 6.97
N GLY A 351 -2.33 1.88 6.16
CA GLY A 351 -1.52 0.74 6.59
C GLY A 351 -2.28 -0.58 6.75
N GLY A 352 -2.39 -1.31 5.64
CA GLY A 352 -2.73 -2.74 5.66
C GLY A 352 -1.64 -3.62 6.29
N GLY A 353 -0.58 -3.02 6.83
CA GLY A 353 0.58 -3.71 7.36
C GLY A 353 1.85 -3.47 6.55
N VAL A 354 2.84 -4.34 6.69
CA VAL A 354 4.05 -4.36 5.87
C VAL A 354 3.91 -5.44 4.80
N SER A 355 4.00 -5.09 3.51
CA SER A 355 3.88 -6.00 2.37
C SER A 355 5.21 -6.49 1.82
N GLU A 356 6.29 -5.78 2.08
CA GLU A 356 7.63 -6.21 1.69
C GLU A 356 8.62 -5.91 2.80
N VAL A 357 9.55 -6.82 3.07
CA VAL A 357 10.68 -6.59 3.96
C VAL A 357 11.97 -6.62 3.15
N SER A 358 12.69 -5.50 3.18
CA SER A 358 14.06 -5.37 2.70
C SER A 358 15.05 -5.49 3.86
N ILE A 359 15.91 -6.52 3.80
CA ILE A 359 16.95 -6.80 4.78
C ILE A 359 18.31 -6.58 4.13
N ILE A 360 19.10 -5.65 4.65
CA ILE A 360 20.48 -5.49 4.21
C ILE A 360 21.35 -6.45 5.01
N ALA A 361 21.98 -7.38 4.31
CA ALA A 361 22.83 -8.42 4.86
C ALA A 361 24.28 -8.26 4.38
N ILE A 362 25.20 -8.60 5.27
CA ILE A 362 26.64 -8.73 4.99
C ILE A 362 27.13 -10.09 5.48
N LYS A 363 28.27 -10.53 4.95
CA LYS A 363 28.90 -11.77 5.40
C LYS A 363 29.35 -11.65 6.86
N GLY A 364 29.05 -12.67 7.66
CA GLY A 364 29.49 -12.80 9.03
C GLY A 364 31.01 -12.93 9.14
N SER A 365 31.56 -12.48 10.27
CA SER A 365 32.99 -12.54 10.53
C SER A 365 33.46 -14.00 10.65
N GLY A 366 34.32 -14.44 9.74
CA GLY A 366 34.84 -15.80 9.73
C GLY A 366 33.99 -16.83 8.98
N ALA A 367 32.89 -16.40 8.34
CA ALA A 367 32.19 -17.23 7.37
C ALA A 367 32.95 -17.33 6.04
N ASP A 368 32.88 -18.48 5.38
CA ASP A 368 33.30 -18.64 3.99
C ASP A 368 32.31 -17.93 3.04
N GLN A 369 32.59 -17.90 1.73
CA GLN A 369 31.64 -17.35 0.75
C GLN A 369 30.28 -18.04 0.86
N ILE A 370 29.20 -17.26 0.76
CA ILE A 370 27.84 -17.76 0.98
C ILE A 370 27.08 -17.73 -0.33
N ASN A 371 26.70 -18.90 -0.85
CA ASN A 371 25.86 -18.97 -2.03
C ASN A 371 24.38 -18.78 -1.66
N LEU A 372 23.78 -17.66 -2.08
CA LEU A 372 22.38 -17.38 -1.81
C LEU A 372 21.41 -18.19 -2.69
N GLU A 373 21.85 -18.76 -3.81
CA GLU A 373 21.00 -19.67 -4.62
C GLU A 373 20.67 -20.97 -3.88
N GLN A 374 21.58 -21.44 -3.02
CA GLN A 374 21.40 -22.66 -2.22
C GLN A 374 20.95 -22.35 -0.79
N THR A 375 20.74 -21.08 -0.48
CA THR A 375 20.20 -20.64 0.80
C THR A 375 18.68 -20.75 0.77
N THR A 376 18.09 -21.16 1.89
CA THR A 376 16.63 -21.18 2.07
C THR A 376 16.24 -20.26 3.22
N ILE A 377 15.09 -19.62 3.12
CA ILE A 377 14.57 -18.73 4.16
C ILE A 377 13.22 -19.26 4.61
N THR A 378 13.11 -19.74 5.84
CA THR A 378 11.82 -20.14 6.41
C THR A 378 11.18 -18.95 7.12
N THR A 379 10.02 -18.52 6.64
CA THR A 379 9.21 -17.48 7.27
C THR A 379 8.23 -18.12 8.24
N ILE A 380 8.19 -17.63 9.48
CA ILE A 380 7.26 -18.06 10.53
C ILE A 380 6.47 -16.82 10.96
N GLY A 381 5.22 -16.75 10.54
CA GLY A 381 4.38 -15.57 10.75
C GLY A 381 2.88 -15.90 10.84
N PRO A 382 2.03 -14.86 10.93
CA PRO A 382 0.57 -15.01 10.98
C PRO A 382 -0.01 -15.60 9.69
N SER A 383 0.67 -15.39 8.55
CA SER A 383 0.37 -16.01 7.24
C SER A 383 0.77 -17.49 7.13
N GLY A 384 1.33 -18.07 8.19
CA GLY A 384 1.74 -19.47 8.26
C GLY A 384 3.26 -19.66 8.24
N THR A 385 3.68 -20.88 7.90
CA THR A 385 5.11 -21.23 7.79
C THR A 385 5.41 -21.65 6.35
N ASN A 386 6.28 -20.89 5.69
CA ASN A 386 6.69 -21.14 4.30
C ASN A 386 8.22 -21.19 4.22
N THR A 387 8.75 -22.01 3.32
CA THR A 387 10.18 -22.06 3.03
C THR A 387 10.42 -21.46 1.66
N LEU A 388 11.04 -20.29 1.64
CA LEU A 388 11.37 -19.53 0.45
C LEU A 388 12.67 -20.03 -0.17
N THR A 389 12.69 -20.08 -1.49
CA THR A 389 13.86 -20.40 -2.32
C THR A 389 14.34 -19.17 -3.08
N TYR A 390 15.54 -19.21 -3.64
CA TYR A 390 16.08 -18.07 -4.37
C TYR A 390 15.28 -17.80 -5.66
N GLY A 391 14.71 -16.60 -5.78
CA GLY A 391 13.86 -16.16 -6.90
C GLY A 391 14.51 -15.17 -7.87
N GLY A 392 15.81 -14.91 -7.75
CA GLY A 392 16.48 -13.84 -8.52
C GLY A 392 16.38 -12.49 -7.82
N SER A 393 15.93 -11.44 -8.52
CA SER A 393 15.92 -10.06 -8.01
C SER A 393 14.62 -9.59 -7.35
N SER A 394 13.58 -10.43 -7.36
CA SER A 394 12.25 -10.15 -6.79
C SER A 394 11.80 -11.28 -5.86
N ALA A 395 10.88 -10.97 -4.94
CA ALA A 395 10.26 -11.96 -4.06
C ALA A 395 8.85 -12.33 -4.55
N SER A 396 8.41 -13.55 -4.24
CA SER A 396 7.02 -14.00 -4.41
C SER A 396 6.54 -14.59 -3.10
N GLN A 397 5.40 -14.13 -2.61
CA GLN A 397 4.82 -14.55 -1.35
C GLN A 397 4.81 -16.09 -1.21
N GLY A 398 5.43 -16.59 -0.14
CA GLY A 398 5.39 -18.02 0.21
C GLY A 398 6.22 -18.96 -0.68
N GLU A 399 6.84 -18.46 -1.76
CA GLU A 399 7.60 -19.29 -2.70
C GLU A 399 9.08 -18.88 -2.79
N THR A 400 9.35 -17.59 -3.02
CA THR A 400 10.71 -17.13 -3.33
C THR A 400 11.10 -15.84 -2.63
N PHE A 401 12.40 -15.69 -2.36
CA PHE A 401 13.00 -14.44 -1.91
C PHE A 401 13.88 -13.84 -3.01
N GLY A 402 13.94 -12.51 -3.05
CA GLY A 402 14.77 -11.75 -3.98
C GLY A 402 16.09 -11.33 -3.36
N VAL A 403 17.12 -11.13 -4.18
CA VAL A 403 18.41 -10.58 -3.77
C VAL A 403 18.85 -9.50 -4.77
N GLN A 404 19.27 -8.36 -4.25
CA GLN A 404 19.80 -7.24 -5.03
C GLN A 404 21.12 -6.76 -4.45
N ALA A 405 22.05 -6.32 -5.29
CA ALA A 405 23.29 -5.73 -4.84
C ALA A 405 23.05 -4.30 -4.37
N VAL A 406 23.47 -4.01 -3.15
CA VAL A 406 23.60 -2.63 -2.65
C VAL A 406 25.04 -2.17 -2.84
N GLN A 407 25.99 -3.06 -2.58
CA GLN A 407 27.40 -2.86 -2.83
C GLN A 407 27.99 -4.21 -3.26
N ASP A 408 28.49 -4.25 -4.48
CA ASP A 408 29.08 -5.41 -5.12
C ASP A 408 30.08 -4.87 -6.16
N GLU A 409 31.37 -4.90 -5.84
CA GLU A 409 32.42 -4.34 -6.70
C GLU A 409 32.92 -5.37 -7.73
N ASP A 410 32.70 -6.66 -7.47
CA ASP A 410 33.16 -7.77 -8.30
C ASP A 410 32.05 -8.52 -9.05
N GLU A 411 30.80 -8.03 -8.97
CA GLU A 411 29.60 -8.62 -9.59
C GLU A 411 29.41 -10.09 -9.18
N SER A 412 29.65 -10.37 -7.89
CA SER A 412 29.64 -11.71 -7.32
C SER A 412 28.26 -12.26 -6.99
N LEU A 413 27.19 -11.45 -7.07
CA LEU A 413 25.81 -11.92 -6.95
C LEU A 413 25.55 -13.19 -7.79
N PRO A 414 24.97 -14.25 -7.20
CA PRO A 414 24.33 -14.35 -5.88
C PRO A 414 25.24 -14.90 -4.75
N VAL A 415 26.55 -14.95 -4.96
CA VAL A 415 27.52 -15.39 -3.96
C VAL A 415 28.03 -14.20 -3.17
N MET A 416 27.90 -14.24 -1.84
CA MET A 416 28.31 -13.16 -0.95
C MET A 416 29.75 -13.35 -0.46
N THR A 417 30.57 -12.31 -0.64
CA THR A 417 31.96 -12.22 -0.20
C THR A 417 32.15 -11.20 0.95
N ASP A 418 33.39 -10.93 1.37
CA ASP A 418 33.71 -10.02 2.48
C ASP A 418 33.38 -8.53 2.22
N ALA A 419 33.36 -8.11 0.95
CA ALA A 419 33.14 -6.72 0.57
C ALA A 419 31.66 -6.40 0.27
N ASP A 420 30.83 -7.44 0.17
CA ASP A 420 29.51 -7.31 -0.40
C ASP A 420 28.45 -6.93 0.62
N ARG A 421 27.46 -6.23 0.12
CA ARG A 421 26.24 -5.88 0.82
C ARG A 421 25.08 -6.17 -0.10
N PHE A 422 24.31 -7.19 0.26
CA PHE A 422 23.13 -7.57 -0.50
C PHE A 422 21.87 -7.19 0.26
N ARG A 423 20.87 -6.73 -0.49
CA ARG A 423 19.50 -6.56 -0.02
C ARG A 423 18.76 -7.85 -0.32
N ILE A 424 18.35 -8.54 0.74
CA ILE A 424 17.45 -9.68 0.69
C ILE A 424 16.03 -9.14 0.81
N ILE A 425 15.19 -9.46 -0.16
CA ILE A 425 13.80 -9.02 -0.27
C ILE A 425 12.91 -10.21 0.03
N VAL A 426 11.97 -10.03 0.96
CA VAL A 426 11.02 -11.06 1.38
C VAL A 426 9.62 -10.47 1.39
N ASP A 427 8.69 -11.18 0.75
CA ASP A 427 7.26 -10.88 0.77
C ASP A 427 6.57 -11.73 1.86
N PRO A 428 6.19 -11.14 3.01
CA PRO A 428 5.46 -11.84 4.06
C PRO A 428 3.94 -11.96 3.77
N GLY A 429 3.46 -11.37 2.68
CA GLY A 429 2.06 -11.10 2.38
C GLY A 429 1.63 -9.75 2.91
N THR A 430 1.13 -9.76 4.14
CA THR A 430 0.69 -8.57 4.87
C THR A 430 0.93 -8.82 6.36
N LEU A 431 1.87 -8.08 6.95
CA LEU A 431 2.10 -8.09 8.40
C LEU A 431 1.41 -6.89 9.04
N ALA A 432 0.31 -7.10 9.75
CA ALA A 432 -0.46 -6.02 10.34
C ALA A 432 0.34 -5.24 11.41
N THR A 433 -0.13 -4.05 11.75
CA THR A 433 0.50 -3.22 12.80
C THR A 433 0.57 -3.97 14.12
N GLY A 434 1.75 -4.01 14.74
CA GLY A 434 1.97 -4.74 16.00
C GLY A 434 2.21 -6.25 15.83
N GLU A 435 2.15 -6.80 14.62
CA GLU A 435 2.50 -8.21 14.38
C GLU A 435 4.01 -8.43 14.27
N THR A 436 4.42 -9.67 14.51
CA THR A 436 5.82 -10.09 14.43
C THR A 436 5.97 -11.30 13.54
N MET A 437 7.06 -11.33 12.76
CA MET A 437 7.47 -12.47 11.94
C MET A 437 8.91 -12.84 12.26
N THR A 438 9.22 -14.13 12.21
CA THR A 438 10.59 -14.64 12.31
C THR A 438 11.01 -15.23 10.98
N LEU A 439 12.22 -14.91 10.53
CA LEU A 439 12.86 -15.53 9.36
C LEU A 439 14.04 -16.37 9.85
N GLU A 440 14.07 -17.62 9.43
CA GLU A 440 15.21 -18.52 9.64
C GLU A 440 15.95 -18.68 8.32
N VAL A 441 17.11 -18.06 8.21
CA VAL A 441 17.97 -18.14 7.01
C VAL A 441 18.92 -19.32 7.19
N THR A 442 18.80 -20.32 6.33
CA THR A 442 19.66 -21.51 6.34
C THR A 442 20.57 -21.51 5.13
N THR A 443 21.88 -21.40 5.36
CA THR A 443 22.92 -21.41 4.32
C THR A 443 23.28 -22.83 3.87
N GLU A 444 24.01 -22.97 2.76
CA GLU A 444 24.45 -24.28 2.22
C GLU A 444 25.30 -25.10 3.21
N SER A 445 26.03 -24.42 4.10
CA SER A 445 26.87 -25.04 5.12
C SER A 445 26.06 -25.55 6.32
N GLY A 446 24.74 -25.33 6.32
CA GLY A 446 23.82 -25.73 7.38
C GLY A 446 23.75 -24.78 8.57
N ALA A 447 24.43 -23.63 8.52
CA ALA A 447 24.29 -22.60 9.54
C ALA A 447 22.96 -21.86 9.38
N THR A 448 22.23 -21.73 10.49
CA THR A 448 20.95 -21.03 10.57
C THR A 448 21.11 -19.67 11.26
N THR A 449 20.53 -18.62 10.71
CA THR A 449 20.47 -17.28 11.29
C THR A 449 19.02 -16.88 11.49
N GLU A 450 18.64 -16.54 12.73
CA GLU A 450 17.29 -16.10 13.06
C GLU A 450 17.20 -14.57 12.97
N ILE A 451 16.21 -14.07 12.22
CA ILE A 451 15.93 -12.65 12.04
C ILE A 451 14.49 -12.39 12.47
N ARG A 452 14.31 -11.62 13.54
CA ARG A 452 12.99 -11.21 14.01
C ARG A 452 12.60 -9.84 13.45
N ILE A 453 11.37 -9.76 12.97
CA ILE A 453 10.73 -8.58 12.42
C ILE A 453 9.53 -8.23 13.30
N SER A 454 9.39 -6.96 13.67
CA SER A 454 8.27 -6.47 14.46
C SER A 454 7.75 -5.18 13.84
N VAL A 455 6.48 -5.19 13.43
CA VAL A 455 5.83 -4.01 12.87
C VAL A 455 5.40 -3.08 14.01
N PRO A 456 5.65 -1.76 13.93
CA PRO A 456 5.14 -0.79 14.90
C PRO A 456 3.60 -0.80 14.99
N ASN A 457 3.05 -0.31 16.11
CA ASN A 457 1.60 -0.23 16.33
C ASN A 457 0.89 0.86 15.49
N THR A 458 1.65 1.70 14.76
CA THR A 458 1.13 2.79 13.94
C THR A 458 2.00 2.95 12.69
N LEU A 459 1.39 2.99 11.51
CA LEU A 459 2.08 3.16 10.21
C LEU A 459 1.60 4.42 9.43
N SER A 460 0.83 5.30 10.09
CA SER A 460 0.19 6.44 9.43
C SER A 460 1.21 7.43 8.88
N GLY A 461 1.09 7.75 7.59
CA GLY A 461 1.92 8.74 6.88
C GLY A 461 3.31 8.26 6.46
N GLU A 462 3.65 6.99 6.67
CA GLU A 462 4.98 6.45 6.37
C GLU A 462 4.92 5.44 5.22
N THR A 463 5.74 5.64 4.19
CA THR A 463 5.88 4.71 3.06
C THR A 463 6.85 3.55 3.38
N ALA A 464 7.74 3.75 4.35
CA ALA A 464 8.68 2.76 4.83
C ALA A 464 8.91 2.90 6.33
N VAL A 465 8.99 1.77 7.04
CA VAL A 465 9.22 1.73 8.48
C VAL A 465 10.39 0.83 8.85
N GLN A 466 11.08 1.16 9.92
CA GLN A 466 12.09 0.28 10.49
C GLN A 466 11.39 -0.88 11.23
N VAL A 467 11.78 -2.12 10.94
CA VAL A 467 11.10 -3.35 11.42
C VAL A 467 12.01 -4.36 12.11
#